data_AF-A0A0E0A091-F1
#
_entry.id   AF-A0A0E0A091-F1
#
_cell.length_a   1.000
_cell.length_b   1.000
_cell.length_c   1.000
_cell.angle_alpha   90.00
_cell.angle_beta   90.00
_cell.angle_gamma   90.00
#
_symmetry.space_group_name_H-M   'P 1'
#
loop_
_entity.id
_entity.type
_entity.pdbx_description
1 polymer ?
#
loop_
_entity_poly.entity_id
_entity_poly.type
_entity_poly.pdbx_seq_one_letter_code
_entity_poly.pdbx_strand_id
1 'polypeptide(L)'
;MAHHSAGIITARVESRRERERERERERRRDGDCSVLPRAAASRRGLLRWGAASYPSARLGSALAHSKVMAEVADLTGDGGVLKTVVRKAKDDAIAPTDSLPLVDVHYEGTLAENGEVFDTTHEDNSIFSFEIGQGAVIKAWDIALRTMKVGEVAKITCKPEYAYRSAGSPPEIPPNATLIFEVELVACRPRKGSSLGSVSDEKARLEELKKQRELAAATKEEEKKKREEAKAAAAARVQAKLDAKKGKGKGKGK
;
A
#
# COMPACT_ATOMS: atom_id res chain seq x y z
N MET A 1 18.30 -6.95 17.84
CA MET A 1 16.95 -6.46 17.47
C MET A 1 16.74 -6.50 15.94
N ALA A 2 17.11 -7.59 15.25
CA ALA A 2 17.00 -7.71 13.79
C ALA A 2 15.92 -8.71 13.33
N HIS A 3 15.14 -9.27 14.26
CA HIS A 3 14.18 -10.35 13.98
C HIS A 3 12.78 -9.86 13.53
N HIS A 4 12.46 -8.57 13.64
CA HIS A 4 11.13 -8.06 13.26
C HIS A 4 11.05 -7.61 11.78
N SER A 5 12.17 -7.19 11.20
CA SER A 5 12.24 -6.52 9.88
C SER A 5 12.01 -7.45 8.68
N ALA A 6 12.40 -8.72 8.82
CA ALA A 6 12.16 -9.74 7.80
C ALA A 6 10.70 -10.24 7.81
N GLY A 7 9.95 -9.93 8.88
CA GLY A 7 8.66 -10.55 9.17
C GLY A 7 7.54 -10.18 8.21
N ILE A 8 7.52 -8.96 7.65
CA ILE A 8 6.40 -8.53 6.80
C ILE A 8 6.44 -9.26 5.44
N ILE A 9 7.62 -9.35 4.82
CA ILE A 9 7.78 -10.07 3.54
C ILE A 9 7.61 -11.58 3.79
N THR A 10 8.17 -12.13 4.87
CA THR A 10 7.96 -13.54 5.24
C THR A 10 6.49 -13.87 5.47
N ALA A 11 5.75 -13.06 6.24
CA ALA A 11 4.33 -13.28 6.48
C ALA A 11 3.50 -13.20 5.18
N ARG A 12 3.92 -12.36 4.23
CA ARG A 12 3.27 -12.27 2.92
C ARG A 12 3.53 -13.52 2.07
N VAL A 13 4.77 -14.01 2.03
CA VAL A 13 5.13 -15.30 1.42
C VAL A 13 4.31 -16.44 2.02
N GLU A 14 4.22 -16.51 3.35
CA GLU A 14 3.41 -17.51 4.04
C GLU A 14 1.91 -17.39 3.69
N SER A 15 1.37 -16.17 3.61
CA SER A 15 -0.02 -15.91 3.24
C SER A 15 -0.34 -16.29 1.79
N ARG A 16 0.58 -16.08 0.84
CA ARG A 16 0.44 -16.55 -0.54
C ARG A 16 0.35 -18.08 -0.58
N ARG A 17 1.26 -18.75 0.14
CA ARG A 17 1.27 -20.21 0.26
C ARG A 17 -0.02 -20.77 0.83
N GLU A 18 -0.60 -20.13 1.84
CA GLU A 18 -1.90 -20.56 2.38
C GLU A 18 -3.02 -20.47 1.34
N ARG A 19 -3.07 -19.37 0.58
CA ARG A 19 -4.04 -19.19 -0.51
C ARG A 19 -3.85 -20.19 -1.64
N GLU A 20 -2.62 -20.52 -2.01
CA GLU A 20 -2.34 -21.55 -3.02
C GLU A 20 -2.75 -22.95 -2.54
N ARG A 21 -2.46 -23.29 -1.28
CA ARG A 21 -2.92 -24.56 -0.69
C ARG A 21 -4.44 -24.63 -0.60
N GLU A 22 -5.10 -23.52 -0.29
CA GLU A 22 -6.56 -23.45 -0.28
C GLU A 22 -7.14 -23.63 -1.69
N ARG A 23 -6.58 -22.96 -2.70
CA ARG A 23 -6.93 -23.16 -4.11
C ARG A 23 -6.73 -24.60 -4.56
N GLU A 24 -5.64 -25.26 -4.15
CA GLU A 24 -5.41 -26.67 -4.48
C GLU A 24 -6.42 -27.58 -3.77
N ARG A 25 -6.75 -27.29 -2.51
CA ARG A 25 -7.81 -28.01 -1.77
C ARG A 25 -9.19 -27.80 -2.37
N GLU A 26 -9.47 -26.62 -2.92
CA GLU A 26 -10.70 -26.30 -3.64
C GLU A 26 -10.75 -27.05 -4.98
N ARG A 27 -9.67 -27.01 -5.78
CA ARG A 27 -9.55 -27.84 -7.00
C ARG A 27 -9.75 -29.34 -6.74
N ARG A 28 -9.23 -29.85 -5.62
CA ARG A 28 -9.43 -31.24 -5.19
C ARG A 28 -10.86 -31.52 -4.72
N ARG A 29 -11.57 -30.52 -4.18
CA ARG A 29 -12.99 -30.63 -3.76
C ARG A 29 -13.95 -30.53 -4.95
N ASP A 30 -13.65 -29.65 -5.90
CA ASP A 30 -14.50 -29.40 -7.07
C ASP A 30 -14.38 -30.50 -8.13
N GLY A 31 -13.40 -31.40 -8.01
CA GLY A 31 -13.36 -32.63 -8.81
C GLY A 31 -13.39 -32.37 -10.32
N ASP A 32 -12.83 -31.25 -10.80
CA ASP A 32 -12.77 -30.98 -12.23
C ASP A 32 -11.64 -31.79 -12.86
N CYS A 33 -12.05 -32.93 -13.42
CA CYS A 33 -11.27 -33.80 -14.27
C CYS A 33 -11.14 -33.19 -15.67
N SER A 34 -10.55 -32.00 -15.80
CA SER A 34 -10.12 -31.50 -17.12
C SER A 34 -9.09 -30.38 -17.00
N VAL A 35 -7.80 -30.71 -17.03
CA VAL A 35 -6.78 -30.17 -17.95
C VAL A 35 -5.50 -30.97 -17.67
N LEU A 36 -5.25 -32.00 -18.47
CA LEU A 36 -3.91 -32.60 -18.58
C LEU A 36 -3.09 -31.76 -19.58
N PRO A 37 -1.83 -31.38 -19.27
CA PRO A 37 -0.90 -30.95 -20.30
C PRO A 37 -0.52 -32.14 -21.18
N ARG A 38 -0.85 -32.07 -22.47
CA ARG A 38 -0.42 -33.03 -23.50
C ARG A 38 1.10 -32.92 -23.70
N ALA A 39 1.84 -33.86 -23.13
CA ALA A 39 3.18 -34.22 -23.56
C ALA A 39 3.14 -35.58 -24.25
N ALA A 40 3.56 -35.66 -25.51
CA ALA A 40 3.93 -36.93 -26.15
C ALA A 40 4.94 -36.67 -27.27
N ALA A 41 6.10 -37.28 -27.10
CA ALA A 41 7.22 -37.28 -28.02
C ALA A 41 7.10 -38.34 -29.13
N SER A 42 7.90 -38.12 -30.18
CA SER A 42 8.55 -39.12 -31.05
C SER A 42 7.74 -39.80 -32.17
N ARG A 43 8.21 -39.64 -33.42
CA ARG A 43 8.80 -40.75 -34.21
C ARG A 43 9.41 -40.28 -35.56
N ARG A 44 10.52 -40.96 -35.85
CA ARG A 44 11.35 -41.08 -37.07
C ARG A 44 10.68 -40.84 -38.43
N GLY A 45 11.45 -40.26 -39.34
CA GLY A 45 11.26 -40.37 -40.79
C GLY A 45 12.57 -40.03 -41.53
N LEU A 46 13.26 -41.08 -42.02
CA LEU A 46 14.30 -40.99 -43.04
C LEU A 46 13.72 -40.37 -44.31
N LEU A 47 14.50 -39.58 -45.05
CA LEU A 47 14.72 -39.72 -46.50
C LEU A 47 15.82 -38.75 -46.96
N ARG A 48 16.60 -39.23 -47.93
CA ARG A 48 17.88 -38.75 -48.42
C ARG A 48 17.71 -38.44 -49.91
N TRP A 49 18.01 -37.22 -50.37
CA TRP A 49 18.74 -36.89 -51.62
C TRP A 49 18.58 -35.42 -51.99
N GLY A 50 19.64 -34.84 -52.56
CA GLY A 50 19.57 -33.56 -53.27
C GLY A 50 20.74 -32.63 -53.00
N ALA A 51 21.92 -32.95 -53.56
CA ALA A 51 23.04 -32.02 -53.63
C ALA A 51 22.76 -30.94 -54.69
N ALA A 52 22.85 -29.66 -54.32
CA ALA A 52 22.92 -28.54 -55.25
C ALA A 52 23.86 -27.45 -54.72
N SER A 53 25.09 -27.54 -55.22
CA SER A 53 26.11 -26.51 -55.49
C SER A 53 25.68 -25.01 -55.53
N TYR A 54 26.35 -24.21 -54.67
CA TYR A 54 26.85 -22.80 -54.77
C TYR A 54 25.86 -21.63 -55.08
N PRO A 55 26.17 -20.33 -54.79
CA PRO A 55 27.42 -19.71 -54.30
C PRO A 55 27.29 -18.70 -53.12
N SER A 56 28.47 -18.27 -52.66
CA SER A 56 28.81 -17.17 -51.75
C SER A 56 28.10 -15.82 -51.99
N ALA A 57 27.53 -15.24 -50.92
CA ALA A 57 27.44 -13.79 -50.65
C ALA A 57 27.10 -13.63 -49.14
N ARG A 58 28.04 -13.26 -48.26
CA ARG A 58 28.49 -11.91 -47.91
C ARG A 58 27.37 -11.02 -47.31
N LEU A 59 27.69 -10.48 -46.13
CA LEU A 59 27.08 -9.35 -45.39
C LEU A 59 25.87 -9.62 -44.49
N GLY A 60 26.07 -9.28 -43.22
CA GLY A 60 25.08 -8.45 -42.53
C GLY A 60 24.69 -8.92 -41.15
N SER A 61 25.29 -8.29 -40.15
CA SER A 61 24.67 -8.02 -38.84
C SER A 61 24.39 -9.24 -37.97
N ALA A 62 25.43 -9.63 -37.22
CA ALA A 62 25.19 -10.04 -35.84
C ALA A 62 24.51 -8.84 -35.16
N LEU A 63 23.18 -8.92 -35.01
CA LEU A 63 22.45 -8.09 -34.06
C LEU A 63 23.03 -8.43 -32.70
N ALA A 64 24.06 -7.68 -32.33
CA ALA A 64 24.45 -7.50 -30.95
C ALA A 64 23.15 -7.21 -30.20
N HIS A 65 22.78 -8.12 -29.31
CA HIS A 65 21.84 -7.79 -28.27
C HIS A 65 22.51 -6.66 -27.49
N SER A 66 22.22 -5.41 -27.86
CA SER A 66 22.52 -4.24 -27.05
C SER A 66 21.59 -4.31 -25.85
N LYS A 67 21.81 -5.31 -25.01
CA LYS A 67 21.38 -5.27 -23.62
C LYS A 67 22.18 -4.11 -23.06
N VAL A 68 21.53 -2.95 -23.01
CA VAL A 68 21.99 -1.78 -22.29
C VAL A 68 22.52 -2.31 -20.98
N MET A 69 23.84 -2.28 -20.82
CA MET A 69 24.50 -2.65 -19.57
C MET A 69 24.11 -1.54 -18.62
N ALA A 70 22.96 -1.72 -17.98
CA ALA A 70 22.47 -0.83 -16.94
C ALA A 70 23.57 -0.77 -15.89
N GLU A 71 23.99 0.47 -15.59
CA GLU A 71 25.06 0.75 -14.65
C GLU A 71 24.72 0.12 -13.30
N VAL A 72 25.57 -0.82 -12.87
CA VAL A 72 25.43 -1.47 -11.57
C VAL A 72 26.09 -0.56 -10.54
N ALA A 73 25.28 0.08 -9.70
CA ALA A 73 25.73 0.90 -8.59
C ALA A 73 25.84 0.05 -7.32
N ASP A 74 27.03 0.04 -6.71
CA ASP A 74 27.22 -0.52 -5.36
C ASP A 74 26.81 0.52 -4.32
N LEU A 75 25.76 0.23 -3.56
CA LEU A 75 25.20 1.15 -2.58
C LEU A 75 25.88 1.05 -1.21
N THR A 76 26.56 -0.06 -0.94
CA THR A 76 27.16 -0.34 0.37
C THR A 76 28.69 -0.32 0.32
N GLY A 77 29.29 -0.42 -0.86
CA GLY A 77 30.74 -0.37 -1.09
C GLY A 77 31.46 -1.69 -0.80
N ASP A 78 30.74 -2.67 -0.23
CA ASP A 78 31.16 -4.05 0.01
C ASP A 78 30.55 -5.05 -1.00
N GLY A 79 29.87 -4.52 -2.02
CA GLY A 79 29.05 -5.28 -2.97
C GLY A 79 27.90 -6.05 -2.31
N GLY A 80 27.46 -5.63 -1.13
CA GLY A 80 26.35 -6.24 -0.38
C GLY A 80 24.99 -5.95 -1.01
N VAL A 81 24.78 -4.71 -1.44
CA VAL A 81 23.55 -4.26 -2.11
C VAL A 81 23.92 -3.59 -3.42
N LEU A 82 23.68 -4.30 -4.52
CA LEU A 82 23.91 -3.81 -5.86
C LEU A 82 22.59 -3.37 -6.48
N LYS A 83 22.53 -2.15 -6.99
CA LYS A 83 21.35 -1.59 -7.66
C LYS A 83 21.63 -1.42 -9.14
N THR A 84 20.69 -1.85 -9.97
CA THR A 84 20.73 -1.71 -11.43
C THR A 84 19.44 -1.04 -11.88
N VAL A 85 19.52 0.16 -12.46
CA VAL A 85 18.30 0.87 -12.90
C VAL A 85 17.83 0.28 -14.24
N VAL A 86 16.66 -0.37 -14.21
CA VAL A 86 16.02 -0.97 -15.40
C VAL A 86 15.24 0.09 -16.16
N ARG A 87 14.45 0.89 -15.43
CA ARG A 87 13.66 2.01 -15.97
C ARG A 87 13.91 3.24 -15.13
N LYS A 88 14.41 4.31 -15.77
CA LYS A 88 14.61 5.60 -15.11
C LYS A 88 13.25 6.25 -14.83
N ALA A 89 13.13 6.90 -13.68
CA ALA A 89 12.01 7.77 -13.37
C ALA A 89 12.04 9.04 -14.23
N LYS A 90 10.95 9.81 -14.17
CA LYS A 90 10.88 11.16 -14.74
C LYS A 90 11.80 12.12 -13.98
N ASP A 91 12.26 13.18 -14.64
CA ASP A 91 13.20 14.14 -14.04
C ASP A 91 12.60 14.90 -12.84
N ASP A 92 11.29 15.13 -12.85
CA ASP A 92 10.49 15.77 -11.80
C ASP A 92 10.01 14.80 -10.71
N ALA A 93 10.45 13.55 -10.75
CA ALA A 93 10.01 12.54 -9.81
C ALA A 93 10.56 12.77 -8.39
N ILE A 94 9.68 12.55 -7.42
CA ILE A 94 9.96 12.69 -5.99
C ILE A 94 10.75 11.47 -5.51
N ALA A 95 11.71 11.68 -4.61
CA ALA A 95 12.42 10.62 -3.90
C ALA A 95 11.84 10.45 -2.48
N PRO A 96 11.86 9.23 -1.92
CA PRO A 96 11.44 9.02 -0.54
C PRO A 96 12.37 9.79 0.40
N THR A 97 11.75 10.63 1.23
CA THR A 97 12.43 11.53 2.18
C THR A 97 11.81 11.29 3.57
N ASP A 98 12.43 11.78 4.65
CA ASP A 98 11.89 11.65 6.00
C ASP A 98 10.48 12.23 6.18
N SER A 99 10.09 13.19 5.34
CA SER A 99 8.73 13.76 5.27
C SER A 99 7.73 12.86 4.53
N LEU A 100 8.21 11.98 3.66
CA LEU A 100 7.43 11.01 2.87
C LEU A 100 7.93 9.57 3.14
N PRO A 101 7.85 9.09 4.38
CA PRO A 101 8.46 7.81 4.76
C PRO A 101 7.66 6.60 4.28
N LEU A 102 6.37 6.75 3.97
CA LEU A 102 5.54 5.67 3.43
C LEU A 102 5.82 5.53 1.95
N VAL A 103 6.18 4.32 1.52
CA VAL A 103 6.37 3.99 0.11
C VAL A 103 5.42 2.91 -0.34
N ASP A 104 4.95 3.07 -1.56
CA ASP A 104 4.10 2.13 -2.27
C ASP A 104 4.94 1.53 -3.40
N VAL A 105 5.13 0.21 -3.38
CA VAL A 105 5.98 -0.48 -4.36
C VAL A 105 5.26 -1.66 -5.00
N HIS A 106 5.62 -1.92 -6.25
CA HIS A 106 5.50 -3.24 -6.86
C HIS A 106 6.85 -3.92 -6.86
N TYR A 107 6.87 -5.21 -6.60
CA TYR A 107 8.08 -5.99 -6.66
C TYR A 107 7.85 -7.42 -7.13
N GLU A 108 8.95 -8.01 -7.60
CA GLU A 108 9.14 -9.43 -7.85
C GLU A 108 10.47 -9.87 -7.23
N GLY A 109 10.41 -10.86 -6.34
CA GLY A 109 11.55 -11.46 -5.67
C GLY A 109 11.92 -12.80 -6.29
N THR A 110 13.17 -12.92 -6.74
CA THR A 110 13.75 -14.13 -7.31
C THR A 110 14.98 -14.57 -6.54
N LEU A 111 15.20 -15.87 -6.49
CA LEU A 111 16.41 -16.48 -5.95
C LEU A 111 17.53 -16.39 -6.99
N ALA A 112 18.72 -15.92 -6.60
CA ALA A 112 19.83 -15.77 -7.54
C ALA A 112 20.39 -17.12 -8.03
N GLU A 113 20.27 -18.17 -7.21
CA GLU A 113 20.84 -19.48 -7.49
C GLU A 113 20.09 -20.24 -8.60
N ASN A 114 18.76 -20.28 -8.52
CA ASN A 114 17.91 -21.05 -9.44
C ASN A 114 17.02 -20.16 -10.32
N GLY A 115 16.92 -18.85 -10.06
CA GLY A 115 16.04 -17.92 -10.77
C GLY A 115 14.56 -18.09 -10.43
N GLU A 116 14.21 -18.85 -9.39
CA GLU A 116 12.84 -19.12 -9.00
C GLU A 116 12.23 -17.89 -8.31
N VAL A 117 11.00 -17.53 -8.71
CA VAL A 117 10.22 -16.45 -8.12
C VAL A 117 9.56 -16.97 -6.84
N PHE A 118 9.96 -16.47 -5.68
CA PHE A 118 9.32 -16.83 -4.40
C PHE A 118 8.16 -15.89 -4.07
N ASP A 119 8.25 -14.61 -4.42
CA ASP A 119 7.20 -13.63 -4.13
C ASP A 119 7.02 -12.62 -5.26
N THR A 120 5.78 -12.28 -5.58
CA THR A 120 5.46 -11.26 -6.58
C THR A 120 4.16 -10.54 -6.25
N THR A 121 4.16 -9.23 -6.44
CA THR A 121 2.95 -8.39 -6.28
C THR A 121 2.17 -8.22 -7.57
N HIS A 122 2.77 -8.55 -8.72
CA HIS A 122 2.14 -8.40 -10.03
C HIS A 122 0.97 -9.38 -10.23
N GLU A 123 1.05 -10.59 -9.68
CA GLU A 123 -0.02 -11.60 -9.80
C GLU A 123 -1.26 -11.21 -8.98
N ASP A 124 -1.06 -10.66 -7.78
CA ASP A 124 -2.14 -10.25 -6.88
C ASP A 124 -2.68 -8.83 -7.19
N ASN A 125 -2.06 -8.12 -8.15
CA ASN A 125 -2.31 -6.71 -8.47
C ASN A 125 -2.42 -5.82 -7.21
N SER A 126 -1.64 -6.14 -6.18
CA SER A 126 -1.71 -5.49 -4.87
C SER A 126 -0.45 -4.69 -4.61
N ILE A 127 -0.63 -3.42 -4.26
CA ILE A 127 0.48 -2.52 -3.92
C ILE A 127 0.97 -2.88 -2.53
N PHE A 128 2.28 -3.02 -2.38
CA PHE A 128 2.90 -3.24 -1.08
C PHE A 128 3.32 -1.89 -0.48
N SER A 129 2.67 -1.52 0.62
CA SER A 129 2.92 -0.26 1.32
C SER A 129 3.66 -0.49 2.63
N PHE A 130 4.78 0.20 2.85
CA PHE A 130 5.52 0.14 4.10
C PHE A 130 6.28 1.44 4.39
N GLU A 131 6.80 1.58 5.61
CA GLU A 131 7.63 2.73 5.99
C GLU A 131 9.13 2.42 5.87
N ILE A 132 9.85 3.22 5.07
CA ILE A 132 11.30 3.11 4.91
C ILE A 132 12.02 3.59 6.18
N GLY A 133 13.10 2.90 6.55
CA GLY A 133 14.03 3.34 7.58
C GLY A 133 13.63 2.99 9.02
N GLN A 134 12.50 2.33 9.22
CA GLN A 134 12.11 1.73 10.51
C GLN A 134 12.60 0.28 10.66
N GLY A 135 13.29 -0.27 9.65
CA GLY A 135 13.59 -1.70 9.59
C GLY A 135 12.30 -2.51 9.59
N ALA A 136 11.28 -2.08 8.84
CA ALA A 136 10.06 -2.85 8.61
C ALA A 136 10.26 -3.92 7.52
N VAL A 137 11.31 -3.76 6.71
CA VAL A 137 11.72 -4.62 5.60
C VAL A 137 13.19 -5.01 5.72
N ILE A 138 13.69 -5.83 4.80
CA ILE A 138 15.11 -6.20 4.74
C ILE A 138 16.00 -4.97 4.55
N LYS A 139 17.20 -5.00 5.14
CA LYS A 139 18.14 -3.86 5.13
C LYS A 139 18.50 -3.40 3.71
N ALA A 140 18.60 -4.35 2.78
CA ALA A 140 18.88 -4.03 1.38
C ALA A 140 17.83 -3.09 0.77
N TRP A 141 16.56 -3.26 1.11
CA TRP A 141 15.48 -2.42 0.61
C TRP A 141 15.51 -1.01 1.21
N ASP A 142 15.76 -0.91 2.52
CA ASP A 142 15.88 0.40 3.19
C ASP A 142 16.99 1.27 2.56
N ILE A 143 18.09 0.64 2.13
CA ILE A 143 19.22 1.31 1.46
C ILE A 143 18.87 1.62 -0.01
N ALA A 144 18.39 0.62 -0.74
CA ALA A 144 18.17 0.74 -2.17
C ALA A 144 17.05 1.72 -2.53
N LEU A 145 15.91 1.62 -1.86
CA LEU A 145 14.75 2.45 -2.17
C LEU A 145 14.97 3.93 -1.84
N ARG A 146 15.83 4.24 -0.86
CA ARG A 146 16.22 5.62 -0.56
C ARG A 146 16.93 6.31 -1.72
N THR A 147 17.53 5.53 -2.61
CA THR A 147 18.21 6.05 -3.83
C THR A 147 17.31 6.07 -5.06
N MET A 148 16.08 5.57 -4.96
CA MET A 148 15.14 5.49 -6.08
C MET A 148 14.21 6.70 -6.12
N LYS A 149 13.70 7.00 -7.31
CA LYS A 149 12.65 8.01 -7.51
C LYS A 149 11.32 7.36 -7.88
N VAL A 150 10.22 8.04 -7.59
CA VAL A 150 8.88 7.59 -7.96
C VAL A 150 8.77 7.37 -9.48
N GLY A 151 8.30 6.19 -9.89
CA GLY A 151 8.25 5.70 -11.26
C GLY A 151 9.50 4.98 -11.76
N GLU A 152 10.56 4.89 -10.94
CA GLU A 152 11.77 4.13 -11.26
C GLU A 152 11.54 2.64 -11.05
N VAL A 153 12.08 1.82 -11.96
CA VAL A 153 12.23 0.38 -11.76
C VAL A 153 13.70 0.05 -11.64
N ALA A 154 14.08 -0.57 -10.54
CA ALA A 154 15.44 -1.01 -10.31
C ALA A 154 15.47 -2.47 -9.89
N LYS A 155 16.50 -3.16 -10.37
CA LYS A 155 16.87 -4.50 -9.97
C LYS A 155 17.91 -4.41 -8.87
N ILE A 156 17.59 -4.95 -7.70
CA ILE A 156 18.39 -4.90 -6.49
C ILE A 156 18.86 -6.32 -6.19
N THR A 157 20.17 -6.53 -6.28
CA THR A 157 20.81 -7.79 -5.88
C THR A 157 21.30 -7.64 -4.44
N CYS A 158 20.81 -8.50 -3.57
CA CYS A 158 21.01 -8.46 -2.13
C CYS A 158 21.76 -9.71 -1.69
N LYS A 159 22.96 -9.52 -1.12
CA LYS A 159 23.65 -10.60 -0.42
C LYS A 159 22.90 -11.01 0.86
N PRO A 160 23.08 -12.25 1.35
CA PRO A 160 22.36 -12.75 2.52
C PRO A 160 22.54 -11.90 3.78
N GLU A 161 23.68 -11.22 3.96
CA GLU A 161 23.96 -10.37 5.12
C GLU A 161 22.97 -9.19 5.27
N TYR A 162 22.42 -8.74 4.14
CA TYR A 162 21.47 -7.64 4.02
C TYR A 162 20.01 -8.10 3.80
N ALA A 163 19.80 -9.41 3.74
CA ALA A 163 18.50 -10.07 3.59
C ALA A 163 18.20 -11.00 4.79
N TYR A 164 18.06 -12.31 4.55
CA TYR A 164 17.61 -13.31 5.53
C TYR A 164 18.74 -14.05 6.26
N ARG A 165 20.01 -13.79 5.92
CA ARG A 165 21.20 -14.39 6.55
C ARG A 165 21.07 -15.91 6.67
N SER A 166 21.65 -16.49 7.72
CA SER A 166 21.56 -17.92 8.03
C SER A 166 20.17 -18.37 8.52
N ALA A 167 19.28 -17.44 8.86
CA ALA A 167 17.93 -17.79 9.30
C ALA A 167 17.07 -18.25 8.11
N GLY A 168 17.29 -17.68 6.92
CA GLY A 168 16.45 -17.94 5.75
C GLY A 168 14.99 -17.56 6.00
N SER A 169 14.11 -18.08 5.15
CA SER A 169 12.66 -18.04 5.34
C SER A 169 12.09 -19.35 4.78
N PRO A 170 12.20 -20.46 5.53
CA PRO A 170 11.80 -21.77 5.04
C PRO A 170 10.28 -21.82 4.72
N PRO A 171 9.85 -22.53 3.67
CA PRO A 171 10.65 -23.39 2.78
C PRO A 171 11.23 -22.70 1.54
N GLU A 172 10.82 -21.47 1.23
CA GLU A 172 11.10 -20.85 -0.07
C GLU A 172 12.47 -20.17 -0.14
N ILE A 173 12.95 -19.61 0.98
CA ILE A 173 14.24 -18.92 1.02
C ILE A 173 15.23 -19.76 1.83
N PRO A 174 16.24 -20.37 1.17
CA PRO A 174 17.26 -21.14 1.86
C PRO A 174 18.15 -20.24 2.73
N PRO A 175 18.84 -20.81 3.72
CA PRO A 175 19.80 -20.07 4.53
C PRO A 175 20.96 -19.56 3.65
N ASN A 176 21.40 -18.33 3.91
CA ASN A 176 22.47 -17.65 3.17
C ASN A 176 22.21 -17.46 1.66
N ALA A 177 20.93 -17.43 1.24
CA ALA A 177 20.58 -17.19 -0.14
C ALA A 177 20.86 -15.74 -0.57
N THR A 178 21.40 -15.58 -1.78
CA THR A 178 21.44 -14.29 -2.48
C THR A 178 20.11 -14.08 -3.20
N LEU A 179 19.51 -12.91 -3.01
CA LEU A 179 18.20 -12.59 -3.55
C LEU A 179 18.29 -11.47 -4.56
N ILE A 180 17.43 -11.53 -5.56
CA ILE A 180 17.33 -10.53 -6.62
C ILE A 180 15.89 -10.02 -6.61
N PHE A 181 15.73 -8.73 -6.37
CA PHE A 181 14.44 -8.07 -6.36
C PHE A 181 14.34 -7.10 -7.52
N GLU A 182 13.33 -7.24 -8.36
CA GLU A 182 12.93 -6.16 -9.25
C GLU A 182 11.86 -5.35 -8.54
N VAL A 183 12.12 -4.06 -8.32
CA VAL A 183 11.22 -3.19 -7.55
C VAL A 183 10.89 -1.96 -8.37
N GLU A 184 9.60 -1.64 -8.42
CA GLU A 184 9.03 -0.43 -8.98
C GLU A 184 8.50 0.45 -7.85
N LEU A 185 9.00 1.68 -7.74
CA LEU A 185 8.50 2.65 -6.78
C LEU A 185 7.29 3.36 -7.36
N VAL A 186 6.10 3.10 -6.83
CA VAL A 186 4.82 3.63 -7.37
C VAL A 186 4.50 5.01 -6.80
N ALA A 187 4.62 5.18 -5.48
CA ALA A 187 4.32 6.45 -4.81
C ALA A 187 5.06 6.58 -3.47
N CYS A 188 5.20 7.82 -3.00
CA CYS A 188 5.65 8.15 -1.65
C CYS A 188 4.60 9.01 -0.96
N ARG A 189 4.27 8.69 0.30
CA ARG A 189 3.23 9.34 1.10
C ARG A 189 3.77 9.79 2.45
N PRO A 190 3.24 10.88 3.02
CA PRO A 190 3.55 11.28 4.38
C PRO A 190 2.89 10.33 5.38
N ARG A 191 3.53 10.11 6.55
CA ARG A 191 2.94 9.28 7.62
C ARG A 191 1.58 9.85 8.01
N LYS A 192 0.54 9.02 8.03
CA LYS A 192 -0.79 9.39 8.51
C LYS A 192 -0.67 9.72 10.01
N GLY A 193 -0.67 11.02 10.35
CA GLY A 193 -0.37 11.53 11.70
C GLY A 193 0.88 12.42 11.81
N SER A 194 1.63 12.63 10.71
CA SER A 194 2.72 13.61 10.64
C SER A 194 2.28 15.02 10.22
N SER A 195 0.98 15.23 9.98
CA SER A 195 0.42 16.56 10.06
C SER A 195 0.50 17.00 11.53
N LEU A 196 1.59 17.70 11.86
CA LEU A 196 1.85 18.39 13.13
C LEU A 196 0.70 19.34 13.57
N GLY A 197 -0.37 19.47 12.79
CA GLY A 197 -1.56 20.26 13.12
C GLY A 197 -2.88 19.49 13.07
N SER A 198 -2.95 18.20 13.42
CA SER A 198 -4.22 17.45 13.24
C SER A 198 -4.70 16.59 14.39
N VAL A 199 -3.96 16.46 15.51
CA VAL A 199 -4.53 15.84 16.73
C VAL A 199 -4.91 16.90 17.75
N SER A 200 -4.07 17.92 17.94
CA SER A 200 -4.34 19.03 18.85
C SER A 200 -5.37 20.01 18.26
N ASP A 201 -5.22 20.37 16.98
CA ASP A 201 -6.17 21.25 16.28
C ASP A 201 -7.53 20.59 16.07
N GLU A 202 -7.57 19.29 15.77
CA GLU A 202 -8.82 18.55 15.64
C GLU A 202 -9.54 18.48 17.00
N LYS A 203 -8.81 18.21 18.09
CA LYS A 203 -9.37 18.25 19.44
C LYS A 203 -9.86 19.65 19.83
N ALA A 204 -9.11 20.70 19.52
CA ALA A 204 -9.48 22.08 19.79
C ALA A 204 -10.73 22.50 19.00
N ARG A 205 -10.83 22.10 17.73
CA ARG A 205 -12.00 22.36 16.88
C ARG A 205 -13.25 21.62 17.38
N LEU A 206 -13.09 20.40 17.88
CA LEU A 206 -14.17 19.64 18.50
C LEU A 206 -14.65 20.25 19.82
N GLU A 207 -13.75 20.74 20.67
CA GLU A 207 -14.10 21.46 21.91
C GLU A 207 -14.83 22.77 21.61
N GLU A 208 -14.34 23.55 20.64
CA GLU A 208 -14.98 24.80 20.23
C GLU A 208 -16.38 24.57 19.65
N LEU A 209 -16.56 23.53 18.82
CA LEU A 209 -17.87 23.19 18.27
C LEU A 209 -18.86 22.73 19.36
N LYS A 210 -18.40 21.97 20.36
CA LYS A 210 -19.22 21.58 21.52
C LYS A 210 -19.66 22.79 22.33
N LYS A 211 -18.73 23.70 22.62
CA LYS A 211 -19.02 24.95 23.34
C LYS A 211 -20.04 25.81 22.60
N GLN A 212 -19.92 25.92 21.27
CA GLN A 212 -20.90 26.65 20.46
C GLN A 212 -22.29 26.02 20.52
N ARG A 213 -22.38 24.68 20.51
CA ARG A 213 -23.66 23.97 20.64
C ARG A 213 -24.26 24.11 22.04
N GLU A 214 -23.43 24.10 23.07
CA GLU A 214 -23.86 24.30 24.45
C GLU A 214 -24.37 25.73 24.68
N LEU A 215 -23.64 26.73 24.20
CA LEU A 215 -24.06 28.13 24.24
C LEU A 215 -25.35 28.34 23.44
N ALA A 216 -25.47 27.74 22.24
CA ALA A 216 -26.69 27.82 21.45
C ALA A 216 -27.88 27.07 22.09
N ALA A 217 -27.63 26.02 22.87
CA ALA A 217 -28.66 25.34 23.65
C ALA A 217 -29.09 26.21 24.84
N ALA A 218 -28.13 26.84 25.53
CA ALA A 218 -28.41 27.74 26.64
C ALA A 218 -29.22 28.97 26.20
N THR A 219 -28.88 29.60 25.06
CA THR A 219 -29.65 30.75 24.55
C THR A 219 -31.07 30.34 24.13
N LYS A 220 -31.25 29.17 23.50
CA LYS A 220 -32.57 28.65 23.15
C LYS A 220 -33.43 28.35 24.37
N GLU A 221 -32.84 27.80 25.42
CA GLU A 221 -33.56 27.56 26.69
C GLU A 221 -33.91 28.90 27.39
N GLU A 222 -33.02 29.89 27.37
CA GLU A 222 -33.30 31.23 27.91
C GLU A 222 -34.43 31.94 27.14
N GLU A 223 -34.40 31.89 25.79
CA GLU A 223 -35.46 32.43 24.94
C GLU A 223 -36.80 31.73 25.15
N LYS A 224 -36.78 30.40 25.31
CA LYS A 224 -37.97 29.60 25.62
C LYS A 224 -38.56 29.99 26.99
N LYS A 225 -37.72 30.16 28.01
CA LYS A 225 -38.13 30.62 29.34
C LYS A 225 -38.74 32.02 29.28
N LYS A 226 -38.11 32.97 28.58
CA LYS A 226 -38.65 34.34 28.40
C LYS A 226 -39.98 34.33 27.65
N ARG A 227 -40.14 33.46 26.64
CA ARG A 227 -41.40 33.31 25.91
C ARG A 227 -42.51 32.72 26.77
N GLU A 228 -42.19 31.74 27.62
CA GLU A 228 -43.14 31.14 28.56
C GLU A 228 -43.57 32.16 29.62
N GLU A 229 -42.62 32.91 30.18
CA GLU A 229 -42.89 33.98 31.14
C GLU A 229 -43.73 35.10 30.53
N ALA A 230 -43.42 35.53 29.30
CA ALA A 230 -44.24 36.51 28.57
C ALA A 230 -45.65 35.98 28.30
N LYS A 231 -45.81 34.69 27.99
CA LYS A 231 -47.11 34.05 27.81
C LYS A 231 -47.89 33.98 29.13
N ALA A 232 -47.23 33.67 30.24
CA ALA A 232 -47.82 33.67 31.59
C ALA A 232 -48.26 35.09 32.01
N ALA A 233 -47.43 36.10 31.78
CA ALA A 233 -47.75 37.50 32.06
C ALA A 233 -48.93 38.01 31.20
N ALA A 234 -48.99 37.62 29.92
CA ALA A 234 -50.12 37.93 29.06
C ALA A 234 -51.42 37.25 29.54
N ALA A 235 -51.35 35.97 29.93
CA ALA A 235 -52.49 35.24 30.49
C ALA A 235 -53.01 35.87 31.79
N ALA A 236 -52.11 36.26 32.70
CA ALA A 236 -52.46 36.93 33.95
C ALA A 236 -53.18 38.28 33.71
N ARG A 237 -52.74 39.05 32.71
CA ARG A 237 -53.41 40.32 32.32
C ARG A 237 -54.81 40.08 31.75
N VAL A 238 -55.02 39.02 30.99
CA VAL A 238 -56.36 38.66 30.47
C VAL A 238 -57.27 38.25 31.62
N GLN A 239 -56.77 37.43 32.55
CA GLN A 239 -57.52 36.99 33.72
C GLN A 239 -57.96 38.16 34.60
N ALA A 240 -57.04 39.09 34.92
CA ALA A 240 -57.37 40.29 35.70
C ALA A 240 -58.46 41.16 35.05
N LYS A 241 -58.50 41.26 33.71
CA LYS A 241 -59.56 41.97 32.99
C LYS A 241 -60.92 41.26 33.06
N LEU A 242 -60.94 39.93 33.02
CA LEU A 242 -62.16 39.13 33.15
C LEU A 242 -62.74 39.26 34.57
N ASP A 243 -61.89 39.21 35.60
CA ASP A 243 -62.30 39.36 36.99
C ASP A 243 -62.81 40.79 37.29
N ALA A 244 -62.19 41.82 36.73
CA ALA A 244 -62.66 43.21 36.82
C ALA A 244 -64.03 43.43 36.12
N LYS A 245 -64.30 42.70 35.03
CA LYS A 245 -65.60 42.76 34.33
C LYS A 245 -66.72 42.07 35.12
N LYS A 246 -66.39 41.02 35.88
CA LYS A 246 -67.33 40.32 36.77
C LYS A 246 -67.74 41.16 37.99
N GLY A 247 -66.89 42.09 38.45
CA GLY A 247 -67.18 43.02 39.54
C GLY A 247 -68.11 44.20 39.18
N LYS A 248 -68.23 44.59 37.90
CA LYS A 248 -69.04 45.75 37.46
C LYS A 248 -70.53 45.43 37.16
N GLY A 249 -70.98 44.19 37.36
CA GLY A 249 -72.35 43.74 37.02
C GLY A 249 -73.40 43.80 38.13
N LYS A 250 -73.03 44.11 39.39
CA LYS A 250 -73.98 44.28 40.50
C LYS A 250 -74.15 45.76 40.81
N GLY A 251 -75.08 46.43 40.13
CA GLY A 251 -75.42 47.81 40.48
C GLY A 251 -76.26 48.55 39.46
N LYS A 252 -77.54 48.18 39.34
CA LYS A 252 -78.69 49.08 39.15
C LYS A 252 -79.96 48.24 38.95
N GLY A 253 -80.57 47.84 40.06
CA GLY A 253 -82.00 47.58 40.14
C GLY A 253 -82.55 48.60 41.11
N LYS A 254 -83.32 49.57 40.61
CA LYS A 254 -84.14 50.49 41.38
C LYS A 254 -85.51 50.50 40.73
#